data_AF-A0AA95S7D1-F1
#
_entry.id   AF-A0AA95S7D1-F1
#
_cell.length_a   1.000
_cell.length_b   1.000
_cell.length_c   1.000
_cell.angle_alpha   90.00
_cell.angle_beta   90.00
_cell.angle_gamma   90.00
#
_symmetry.space_group_name_H-M   'P 1'
#
loop_
_entity.id
_entity.type
_entity.pdbx_description
1 polymer ?
#
loop_
_entity_poly.entity_id
_entity_poly.type
_entity_poly.pdbx_seq_one_letter_code
_entity_poly.pdbx_strand_id
1 'polypeptide(L)'
;MEKGITKEQVMGLLLSACPSYSERWEKYLEENYEDGDEQLLYIDVADFANHIIEIYKLNETEEFEAVFEVIELLHIQGDEFVKELATIGLLEDIHLSLTDKQEHDFFVKYLKPESLQWWNYLFDFWSGKLFNERPKSPQLNTSLESSKKRTKKQRRDAKNGKKYK
;
A
#
# COMPACT_ATOMS: atom_id res chain seq x y z
N MET A 1 9.41 -25.53 10.21
CA MET A 1 8.88 -24.30 9.59
C MET A 1 9.91 -23.88 8.58
N GLU A 2 9.59 -24.00 7.30
CA GLU A 2 10.47 -23.49 6.25
C GLU A 2 10.57 -21.97 6.46
N LYS A 3 11.79 -21.45 6.64
CA LYS A 3 11.98 -20.01 6.79
C LYS A 3 11.65 -19.38 5.44
N GLY A 4 10.65 -18.50 5.41
CA GLY A 4 10.35 -17.69 4.24
C GLY A 4 11.52 -16.80 3.86
N ILE A 5 11.43 -16.13 2.71
CA ILE A 5 12.42 -15.16 2.25
C ILE A 5 12.55 -14.07 3.32
N THR A 6 13.77 -13.84 3.79
CA THR A 6 14.09 -12.84 4.82
C THR A 6 14.65 -11.56 4.20
N LYS A 7 14.71 -10.49 5.00
CA LYS A 7 15.18 -9.16 4.58
C LYS A 7 16.55 -9.20 3.87
N GLU A 8 17.48 -10.04 4.34
CA GLU A 8 18.85 -10.14 3.79
C GLU A 8 18.89 -10.72 2.37
N GLN A 9 17.82 -11.39 1.93
CA GLN A 9 17.76 -12.05 0.62
C GLN A 9 17.14 -11.17 -0.47
N VAL A 10 16.41 -10.11 -0.09
CA VAL A 10 15.58 -9.31 -1.00
C VAL A 10 16.42 -8.68 -2.11
N MET A 11 17.45 -7.91 -1.77
CA MET A 11 18.27 -7.22 -2.78
C MET A 11 18.98 -8.19 -3.71
N GLY A 12 19.47 -9.33 -3.19
CA GLY A 12 20.09 -10.37 -4.01
C GLY A 12 19.13 -10.94 -5.07
N LEU A 13 17.86 -11.15 -4.73
CA LEU A 13 16.84 -11.60 -5.68
C LEU A 13 16.53 -10.53 -6.73
N LEU A 14 16.37 -9.27 -6.30
CA LEU A 14 16.09 -8.15 -7.21
C LEU A 14 17.23 -7.91 -8.21
N LEU A 15 18.49 -7.93 -7.75
CA LEU A 15 19.68 -7.79 -8.61
C LEU A 15 19.80 -8.94 -9.61
N SER A 16 19.48 -10.17 -9.20
CA SER A 16 19.48 -11.31 -10.11
C SER A 16 18.42 -11.18 -11.22
N ALA A 17 17.30 -10.50 -10.96
CA ALA A 17 16.23 -10.29 -11.92
C ALA A 17 16.40 -9.02 -12.76
N CYS A 18 17.13 -8.03 -12.25
CA CYS A 18 17.38 -6.75 -12.90
C CYS A 18 18.90 -6.46 -12.97
N PRO A 19 19.66 -7.18 -13.82
CA PRO A 19 21.09 -6.95 -13.97
C PRO A 19 21.46 -5.49 -14.28
N SER A 20 20.62 -4.75 -15.02
CA SER A 20 20.82 -3.33 -15.32
C SER A 20 20.95 -2.42 -14.10
N TYR A 21 20.45 -2.84 -12.92
CA TYR A 21 20.57 -2.08 -11.67
C TYR A 21 21.91 -2.30 -10.94
N SER A 22 22.68 -3.34 -11.28
CA SER A 22 23.78 -3.82 -10.45
C SER A 22 24.88 -2.77 -10.21
N GLU A 23 25.28 -2.03 -11.25
CA GLU A 23 26.31 -0.98 -11.14
C GLU A 23 25.82 0.19 -10.25
N ARG A 24 24.54 0.58 -10.39
CA ARG A 24 23.93 1.60 -9.53
C ARG A 24 23.88 1.15 -8.08
N TRP A 25 23.53 -0.11 -7.84
CA TRP A 25 23.47 -0.68 -6.50
C TRP A 25 24.84 -0.71 -5.81
N GLU A 26 25.88 -1.15 -6.53
CA GLU A 26 27.25 -1.16 -5.99
C GLU A 26 27.69 0.25 -5.56
N LYS A 27 27.46 1.23 -6.43
CA LYS A 27 27.75 2.63 -6.12
C LYS A 27 26.90 3.16 -4.96
N TYR A 28 25.61 2.84 -4.93
CA TYR A 28 24.71 3.23 -3.86
C TYR A 28 25.20 2.71 -2.51
N LEU A 29 25.67 1.46 -2.44
CA LEU A 29 26.23 0.88 -1.22
C LEU A 29 27.48 1.65 -0.75
N GLU A 30 28.41 1.95 -1.66
CA GLU A 30 29.63 2.71 -1.34
C GLU A 30 29.34 4.14 -0.85
N GLU A 31 28.29 4.77 -1.35
CA GLU A 31 27.95 6.16 -1.02
C GLU A 31 27.11 6.29 0.26
N ASN A 32 26.38 5.24 0.66
CA ASN A 32 25.37 5.32 1.73
C ASN A 32 25.65 4.46 2.96
N TYR A 33 26.60 3.52 2.90
CA TYR A 33 26.89 2.61 4.02
C TYR A 33 28.39 2.46 4.27
N GLU A 34 28.77 2.46 5.55
CA GLU A 34 30.09 2.07 6.03
C GLU A 34 30.07 0.65 6.65
N ASP A 35 31.26 0.08 6.88
CA ASP A 35 31.40 -1.24 7.50
C ASP A 35 30.72 -1.30 8.87
N GLY A 36 29.68 -2.13 8.98
CA GLY A 36 28.94 -2.36 10.23
C GLY A 36 27.64 -1.57 10.35
N ASP A 37 27.29 -0.75 9.36
CA ASP A 37 25.99 -0.10 9.29
C ASP A 37 24.86 -1.11 9.10
N GLU A 38 23.70 -0.81 9.69
CA GLU A 38 22.47 -1.56 9.43
C GLU A 38 21.82 -1.04 8.14
N GLN A 39 21.56 -1.95 7.19
CA GLN A 39 20.86 -1.62 5.96
C GLN A 39 19.42 -1.19 6.21
N LEU A 40 19.04 -0.08 5.58
CA LEU A 40 17.70 0.48 5.61
C LEU A 40 16.93 0.01 4.37
N LEU A 41 16.47 -1.24 4.41
CA LEU A 41 15.93 -1.91 3.23
C LEU A 41 14.77 -1.18 2.54
N TYR A 42 13.96 -0.42 3.27
CA TYR A 42 12.92 0.44 2.66
C TYR A 42 13.50 1.53 1.75
N ILE A 43 14.67 2.08 2.09
CA ILE A 43 15.36 3.07 1.26
C ILE A 43 16.05 2.39 0.08
N ASP A 44 16.64 1.22 0.30
CA ASP A 44 17.30 0.44 -0.75
C ASP A 44 16.29 0.06 -1.85
N VAL A 45 15.11 -0.44 -1.49
CA VAL A 45 14.07 -0.80 -2.47
C VAL A 45 13.41 0.41 -3.12
N ALA A 46 13.41 1.57 -2.48
CA ALA A 46 12.94 2.82 -3.09
C ALA A 46 13.88 3.27 -4.22
N ASP A 47 15.20 3.13 -4.05
CA ASP A 47 16.16 3.40 -5.13
C ASP A 47 15.98 2.41 -6.30
N PHE A 48 15.76 1.12 -5.98
CA PHE A 48 15.41 0.11 -6.97
C PHE A 48 14.11 0.45 -7.73
N ALA A 49 13.05 0.85 -7.02
CA ALA A 49 11.79 1.25 -7.64
C ALA A 49 11.98 2.45 -8.58
N ASN A 50 12.81 3.43 -8.21
CA ASN A 50 13.18 4.55 -9.09
C ASN A 50 13.88 4.06 -10.37
N HIS A 51 14.80 3.11 -10.26
CA HIS A 51 15.45 2.51 -11.44
C HIS A 51 14.42 1.86 -12.38
N ILE A 52 13.46 1.10 -11.86
CA ILE A 52 12.36 0.50 -12.67
C ILE A 52 11.59 1.58 -13.43
N ILE A 53 11.31 2.72 -12.80
CA ILE A 53 10.62 3.84 -13.44
C ILE A 53 11.50 4.52 -14.51
N GLU A 54 12.81 4.63 -14.28
CA GLU A 54 13.75 5.19 -15.26
C GLU A 54 13.82 4.33 -16.53
N ILE A 55 14.01 3.02 -16.39
CA ILE A 55 14.09 2.12 -17.55
C ILE A 55 12.72 1.96 -18.25
N TYR A 56 11.62 2.05 -17.50
CA TYR A 56 10.27 2.18 -18.09
C TYR A 56 10.17 3.39 -19.04
N LYS A 57 10.65 4.56 -18.59
CA LYS A 57 10.62 5.80 -19.40
C LYS A 57 11.51 5.72 -20.64
N LEU A 58 12.55 4.87 -20.61
CA LEU A 58 13.41 4.58 -21.75
C LEU A 58 12.84 3.50 -22.69
N ASN A 59 11.72 2.86 -22.32
CA ASN A 59 11.14 1.68 -22.97
C ASN A 59 12.05 0.43 -22.93
N GLU A 60 12.95 0.37 -21.94
CA GLU A 60 13.81 -0.79 -21.66
C GLU A 60 13.06 -1.70 -20.67
N THR A 61 12.43 -2.74 -21.22
CA THR A 61 11.41 -3.55 -20.50
C THR A 61 11.73 -5.04 -20.50
N GLU A 62 12.92 -5.39 -21.01
CA GLU A 62 13.40 -6.76 -21.17
C GLU A 62 13.49 -7.50 -19.82
N GLU A 63 13.77 -6.78 -18.75
CA GLU A 63 13.94 -7.33 -17.40
C GLU A 63 12.62 -7.39 -16.60
N PHE A 64 11.54 -6.76 -17.10
CA PHE A 64 10.32 -6.56 -16.30
C PHE A 64 9.66 -7.88 -15.93
N GLU A 65 9.63 -8.85 -16.86
CA GLU A 65 9.04 -10.15 -16.57
C GLU A 65 9.71 -10.83 -15.36
N ALA A 66 11.05 -10.83 -15.31
CA ALA A 66 11.81 -11.42 -14.21
C ALA A 66 11.65 -10.62 -12.91
N VAL A 67 11.66 -9.28 -12.99
CA VAL A 67 11.48 -8.41 -11.81
C VAL A 67 10.12 -8.65 -11.17
N PHE A 68 9.05 -8.68 -11.95
CA PHE A 68 7.71 -8.88 -11.42
C PHE A 68 7.45 -10.33 -10.97
N GLU A 69 8.19 -11.31 -11.49
CA GLU A 69 8.26 -12.66 -10.89
C GLU A 69 8.90 -12.65 -9.50
N VAL A 70 9.98 -11.87 -9.30
CA VAL A 70 10.58 -11.71 -7.96
C VAL A 70 9.62 -11.00 -7.01
N ILE A 71 8.98 -9.91 -7.44
CA ILE A 71 8.00 -9.21 -6.59
C ILE A 71 6.86 -10.15 -6.15
N GLU A 72 6.36 -10.99 -7.06
CA GLU A 72 5.38 -12.04 -6.70
C GLU A 72 5.94 -13.02 -5.67
N LEU A 73 7.17 -13.49 -5.89
CA LEU A 73 7.84 -14.42 -5.00
C LEU A 73 7.98 -13.84 -3.58
N LEU A 74 8.31 -12.55 -3.46
CA LEU A 74 8.38 -11.86 -2.16
C LEU A 74 7.02 -11.85 -1.44
N HIS A 75 5.91 -11.63 -2.14
CA HIS A 75 4.57 -11.66 -1.54
C HIS A 75 4.15 -13.08 -1.11
N ILE A 76 4.49 -14.11 -1.89
CA ILE A 76 4.07 -15.49 -1.59
C ILE A 76 4.94 -16.10 -0.49
N GLN A 77 6.27 -15.99 -0.64
CA GLN A 77 7.24 -16.74 0.16
C GLN A 77 7.99 -15.89 1.19
N GLY A 78 7.84 -14.57 1.19
CA GLY A 78 8.42 -13.69 2.21
C GLY A 78 7.92 -13.96 3.62
N ASP A 79 8.73 -13.60 4.62
CA ASP A 79 8.23 -13.39 5.98
C ASP A 79 7.32 -12.14 6.04
N GLU A 80 6.72 -11.87 7.20
CA GLU A 80 5.78 -10.75 7.36
C GLU A 80 6.38 -9.41 6.94
N PHE A 81 7.65 -9.19 7.28
CA PHE A 81 8.37 -7.96 6.93
C PHE A 81 8.60 -7.87 5.41
N VAL A 82 9.04 -8.96 4.77
CA VAL A 82 9.29 -8.97 3.32
C VAL A 82 8.00 -8.81 2.52
N LYS A 83 6.88 -9.37 2.99
CA LYS A 83 5.57 -9.18 2.34
C LYS A 83 5.11 -7.72 2.42
N GLU A 84 5.27 -7.09 3.58
CA GLU A 84 4.97 -5.66 3.76
C GLU A 84 5.86 -4.80 2.87
N LEU A 85 7.18 -5.05 2.87
CA LEU A 85 8.14 -4.36 2.00
C LEU A 85 7.79 -4.51 0.52
N ALA A 86 7.36 -5.69 0.07
CA ALA A 86 6.98 -5.91 -1.32
C ALA A 86 5.75 -5.08 -1.73
N THR A 87 4.80 -4.85 -0.81
CA THR A 87 3.62 -4.02 -1.06
C THR A 87 3.93 -2.52 -0.89
N ILE A 88 4.41 -2.12 0.28
CA ILE A 88 4.55 -0.72 0.70
C ILE A 88 5.89 -0.11 0.24
N GLY A 89 6.95 -0.91 0.16
CA GLY A 89 8.26 -0.42 -0.30
C GLY A 89 8.40 -0.47 -1.83
N LEU A 90 7.99 -1.56 -2.47
CA LEU A 90 8.19 -1.75 -3.91
C LEU A 90 6.98 -1.34 -4.75
N LEU A 91 5.84 -2.02 -4.58
CA LEU A 91 4.68 -1.79 -5.43
C LEU A 91 4.11 -0.38 -5.26
N GLU A 92 4.07 0.15 -4.04
CA GLU A 92 3.59 1.51 -3.77
C GLU A 92 4.51 2.57 -4.38
N ASP A 93 5.84 2.47 -4.23
CA ASP A 93 6.76 3.45 -4.82
C ASP A 93 6.69 3.48 -6.34
N ILE A 94 6.58 2.31 -6.99
CA ILE A 94 6.31 2.23 -8.43
C ILE A 94 4.98 2.91 -8.72
N HIS A 95 3.90 2.53 -8.04
CA HIS A 95 2.55 3.06 -8.25
C HIS A 95 2.49 4.59 -8.10
N LEU A 96 3.11 5.16 -7.06
CA LEU A 96 3.13 6.59 -6.78
C LEU A 96 3.97 7.39 -7.78
N SER A 97 4.92 6.74 -8.45
CA SER A 97 5.75 7.35 -9.49
C SER A 97 5.04 7.48 -10.84
N LEU A 98 3.88 6.83 -11.00
CA LEU A 98 3.06 6.89 -12.20
C LEU A 98 2.07 8.05 -12.12
N THR A 99 1.82 8.68 -13.26
CA THR A 99 1.04 9.92 -13.36
C THR A 99 -0.33 9.73 -13.96
N ASP A 100 -0.50 8.70 -14.80
CA ASP A 100 -1.77 8.44 -15.46
C ASP A 100 -2.12 6.95 -15.56
N LYS A 101 -3.39 6.70 -15.90
CA LYS A 101 -3.95 5.35 -15.96
C LYS A 101 -3.23 4.45 -16.99
N GLN A 102 -2.78 4.99 -18.11
CA GLN A 102 -2.10 4.19 -19.14
C GLN A 102 -0.78 3.64 -18.61
N GLU A 103 -0.06 4.43 -17.81
CA GLU A 103 1.15 3.98 -17.13
C GLU A 103 0.82 2.87 -16.12
N HIS A 104 -0.25 3.02 -15.33
CA HIS A 104 -0.69 1.94 -14.43
C HIS A 104 -1.05 0.66 -15.19
N ASP A 105 -1.87 0.78 -16.24
CA ASP A 105 -2.31 -0.35 -17.07
C ASP A 105 -1.10 -1.04 -17.76
N PHE A 106 -0.04 -0.29 -18.05
CA PHE A 106 1.20 -0.84 -18.59
C PHE A 106 1.87 -1.81 -17.60
N PHE A 107 1.97 -1.47 -16.31
CA PHE A 107 2.59 -2.33 -15.31
C PHE A 107 1.72 -3.54 -14.94
N VAL A 108 0.39 -3.39 -15.02
CA VAL A 108 -0.57 -4.47 -14.74
C VAL A 108 -0.30 -5.75 -15.56
N LYS A 109 0.25 -5.63 -16.77
CA LYS A 109 0.54 -6.80 -17.62
C LYS A 109 1.69 -7.68 -17.11
N TYR A 110 2.57 -7.17 -16.25
CA TYR A 110 3.69 -7.92 -15.67
C TYR A 110 3.34 -8.51 -14.31
N LEU A 111 2.40 -7.89 -13.60
CA LEU A 111 1.95 -8.35 -12.28
C LEU A 111 1.41 -9.77 -12.35
N LYS A 112 1.78 -10.56 -11.35
CA LYS A 112 1.31 -11.93 -11.14
C LYS A 112 0.14 -11.92 -10.14
N PRO A 113 -0.54 -13.05 -9.87
CA PRO A 113 -1.80 -13.04 -9.14
C PRO A 113 -1.79 -12.32 -7.78
N GLU A 114 -0.79 -12.56 -6.93
CA GLU A 114 -0.72 -11.96 -5.58
C GLU A 114 -0.34 -10.48 -5.65
N SER A 115 0.72 -10.14 -6.38
CA SER A 115 1.17 -8.77 -6.63
C SER A 115 0.10 -7.91 -7.33
N LEU A 116 -0.69 -8.48 -8.24
CA LEU A 116 -1.84 -7.80 -8.85
C LEU A 116 -2.95 -7.51 -7.84
N GLN A 117 -3.20 -8.40 -6.89
CA GLN A 117 -4.16 -8.15 -5.81
C GLN A 117 -3.73 -6.93 -4.98
N TRP A 118 -2.46 -6.87 -4.57
CA TRP A 118 -1.92 -5.76 -3.80
C TRP A 118 -1.86 -4.46 -4.60
N TRP A 119 -1.54 -4.51 -5.89
CA TRP A 119 -1.62 -3.35 -6.77
C TRP A 119 -3.02 -2.75 -6.87
N ASN A 120 -4.05 -3.61 -7.04
CA ASN A 120 -5.44 -3.15 -7.06
C ASN A 120 -5.87 -2.57 -5.71
N TYR A 121 -5.38 -3.13 -4.60
CA TYR A 121 -5.60 -2.58 -3.27
C TYR A 121 -5.01 -1.17 -3.14
N LEU A 122 -3.76 -0.97 -3.58
CA LEU A 122 -3.10 0.35 -3.59
C LEU A 122 -3.88 1.35 -4.47
N PHE A 123 -4.32 0.92 -5.65
CA PHE A 123 -5.12 1.74 -6.55
C PHE A 123 -6.44 2.18 -5.89
N ASP A 124 -7.15 1.25 -5.26
CA ASP A 124 -8.40 1.54 -4.54
C ASP A 124 -8.15 2.43 -3.29
N PHE A 125 -7.01 2.26 -2.60
CA PHE A 125 -6.62 3.06 -1.45
C PHE A 125 -6.34 4.51 -1.85
N TRP A 126 -5.45 4.73 -2.82
CA TRP A 126 -5.03 6.06 -3.25
C TRP A 126 -6.12 6.80 -4.05
N SER A 127 -7.03 6.09 -4.72
CA SER A 127 -8.23 6.70 -5.32
C SER A 127 -9.29 7.12 -4.30
N GLY A 128 -9.12 6.76 -3.03
CA GLY A 128 -10.06 7.03 -1.95
C GLY A 128 -11.30 6.13 -1.96
N LYS A 129 -11.38 5.13 -2.86
CA LYS A 129 -12.51 4.21 -2.97
C LYS A 129 -12.72 3.42 -1.67
N LEU A 130 -11.62 2.99 -1.02
CA LEU A 130 -11.69 2.27 0.25
C LEU A 130 -12.35 3.07 1.40
N PHE A 131 -12.35 4.40 1.32
CA PHE A 131 -12.97 5.27 2.33
C PHE A 131 -14.38 5.74 1.97
N ASN A 132 -14.74 5.68 0.68
CA ASN A 132 -16.04 6.13 0.17
C ASN A 132 -17.15 5.07 0.31
N GLU A 133 -16.78 3.82 0.52
CA GLU A 133 -17.71 2.77 0.93
C GLU A 133 -18.06 2.94 2.42
N ARG A 134 -19.13 3.70 2.70
CA ARG A 134 -19.65 3.81 4.08
C ARG A 134 -19.82 2.39 4.65
N PRO A 135 -19.32 2.08 5.85
CA PRO A 135 -19.70 0.84 6.50
C PRO A 135 -21.22 0.81 6.59
N LYS A 136 -21.85 -0.26 6.10
CA LYS A 136 -23.24 -0.58 6.41
C LYS A 136 -23.31 -0.79 7.91
N SER A 137 -23.49 0.30 8.65
CA SER A 137 -23.56 0.30 10.09
C SER A 137 -24.75 -0.59 10.50
N PRO A 138 -24.53 -1.59 11.39
CA PRO A 138 -25.63 -2.20 12.11
C PRO A 138 -26.34 -1.08 12.86
N GLN A 139 -27.66 -1.00 12.72
CA GLN A 139 -28.49 0.08 13.22
C GLN A 139 -28.20 0.41 14.70
N LEU A 140 -27.52 1.54 14.96
CA LEU A 140 -27.53 2.19 16.27
C LEU A 140 -28.82 3.01 16.38
N ASN A 141 -29.94 2.30 16.51
CA ASN A 141 -31.26 2.88 16.56
C ASN A 141 -31.92 2.65 17.92
N THR A 142 -31.32 3.08 19.03
CA THR A 142 -32.02 3.23 20.32
C THR A 142 -31.30 4.20 21.27
N SER A 143 -31.39 5.51 21.04
CA SER A 143 -31.15 6.50 22.13
C SER A 143 -31.74 7.89 21.86
N LEU A 144 -32.03 8.22 20.59
CA LEU A 144 -32.58 9.52 20.21
C LEU A 144 -34.12 9.62 20.28
N GLU A 145 -34.85 8.51 20.40
CA GLU A 145 -36.31 8.54 20.57
C GLU A 145 -36.78 8.72 22.02
N SER A 146 -36.00 8.24 23.00
CA SER A 146 -36.32 8.37 24.43
C SER A 146 -36.12 9.80 24.94
N SER A 147 -35.20 10.57 24.35
CA SER A 147 -34.97 11.99 24.65
C SER A 147 -36.02 12.93 24.03
N LYS A 148 -36.60 12.58 22.88
CA LYS A 148 -37.70 13.33 22.24
C LYS A 148 -39.06 13.13 22.93
N LYS A 149 -39.30 11.98 23.57
CA LYS A 149 -40.54 11.74 24.33
C LYS A 149 -40.56 12.47 25.69
N ARG A 150 -39.40 12.65 26.36
CA ARG A 150 -39.32 13.40 27.64
C ARG A 150 -39.61 14.89 27.48
N THR A 151 -39.18 15.51 26.37
CA THR A 151 -39.36 16.95 26.12
C THR A 151 -40.78 17.34 25.70
N LYS A 152 -41.55 16.44 25.07
CA LYS A 152 -42.98 16.70 24.76
C LYS A 152 -43.90 16.61 25.98
N LYS A 153 -43.60 15.76 26.97
CA LYS A 153 -44.40 15.66 28.21
C LYS A 153 -44.23 16.91 29.10
N GLN A 154 -42.99 17.36 29.30
CA GLN A 154 -42.70 18.57 30.12
C GLN A 154 -43.28 19.87 29.53
N ARG A 155 -43.48 19.97 28.20
CA ARG A 155 -44.10 21.15 27.57
C ARG A 155 -45.63 21.18 27.66
N ARG A 156 -46.30 20.04 27.92
CA ARG A 156 -47.76 20.01 28.12
C ARG A 156 -48.14 20.46 29.53
N ASP A 157 -47.36 20.09 30.53
CA ASP A 157 -47.67 20.40 31.94
C ASP A 157 -47.46 21.90 32.27
N ALA A 158 -46.56 22.59 31.56
CA ALA A 158 -46.34 24.03 31.74
C ALA A 158 -47.43 24.93 31.10
N LYS A 159 -48.28 24.40 30.20
CA LYS A 159 -49.36 25.17 29.55
C LYS A 159 -50.70 25.13 30.29
N ASN A 160 -50.90 24.21 31.23
CA ASN A 160 -52.14 24.11 32.01
C ASN A 160 -52.06 24.77 33.41
N GLY A 161 -50.91 25.32 33.81
CA GLY A 161 -50.70 25.95 35.13
C GLY A 161 -50.89 27.47 35.21
N LYS A 162 -51.34 28.15 34.13
CA LYS A 162 -51.64 29.59 34.13
C LYS A 162 -53.13 29.86 33.90
N LYS A 163 -53.97 29.45 34.85
CA LYS A 163 -55.27 30.07 35.17
C LYS A 163 -55.42 29.99 36.70
N TYR A 164 -55.97 31.06 37.31
CA TYR A 164 -56.02 31.36 38.75
C TYR A 164 -54.64 31.83 39.28
N LYS A 165 -54.44 33.11 39.63
CA LYS A 165 -55.28 34.10 40.30
C LYS A 165 -54.96 35.49 39.76
#